data_AF-A0A7C9TY75-F1
#
_entry.id   AF-A0A7C9TY75-F1
#
_cell.length_a   1.000
_cell.length_b   1.000
_cell.length_c   1.000
_cell.angle_alpha   90.00
_cell.angle_beta   90.00
_cell.angle_gamma   90.00
#
_symmetry.space_group_name_H-M   'P 1'
#
loop_
_entity.id
_entity.type
_entity.pdbx_description
1 polymer ?
#
loop_
_entity_poly.entity_id
_entity_poly.type
_entity_poly.pdbx_seq_one_letter_code
_entity_poly.pdbx_strand_id
1 'polypeptide(L)'
;MKIKKLEYYDEEYQWKLEAVEFSPNFNLLVGVSGAGKTRILEAIRNLKAIANGASLNGVKWSISFSAKNNNDYYWSGKFETKDSSSPIDSESNQEEYVKIIHETLRCNEDTVIQRNENEIIFNGVKTPKLSPFESVIELLKQEDIISPIKEELDRIILTDSEQSFDKIWRLPISLFKKYEKSSLLTIKESELPIPVKLAILYRILPNEFEKIKQAFISIFNHVLDIKIEPLKDEDIPINLSDLLKEATIVRIKEKGVEDWIQNISSGMFKTLMYISQLYLSPDDCVILIDEFENSLGVNCIDSVTELIVNHQKSQFIITSHHPYIINNISPVYWKIVTRQGGLVTVKTAKYFHISESRQKGFIDLINVLQDEDEDSED
;
A
#
# COMPACT_ATOMS: atom_id res chain seq x y z
N MET A 1 3.07 -5.79 -10.99
CA MET A 1 3.69 -4.47 -10.87
C MET A 1 4.89 -4.55 -9.94
N LYS A 2 6.04 -3.99 -10.36
CA LYS A 2 7.15 -3.62 -9.47
C LYS A 2 7.66 -2.22 -9.85
N ILE A 3 7.52 -1.27 -8.93
CA ILE A 3 8.05 0.11 -9.07
C ILE A 3 9.57 0.04 -9.07
N LYS A 4 10.18 0.65 -10.08
CA LYS A 4 11.63 0.75 -10.22
C LYS A 4 12.13 2.10 -9.72
N LYS A 5 11.50 3.19 -10.20
CA LYS A 5 11.90 4.56 -9.89
C LYS A 5 10.69 5.47 -9.69
N LEU A 6 10.78 6.40 -8.76
CA LEU A 6 9.79 7.45 -8.52
C LEU A 6 10.47 8.81 -8.36
N GLU A 7 9.87 9.83 -8.96
CA GLU A 7 10.10 11.25 -8.70
C GLU A 7 8.73 11.89 -8.51
N TYR A 8 8.59 12.77 -7.51
CA TYR A 8 7.33 13.40 -7.19
C TYR A 8 7.57 14.82 -6.70
N TYR A 9 6.71 15.75 -7.10
CA TYR A 9 6.75 17.12 -6.62
C TYR A 9 5.33 17.63 -6.43
N ASP A 10 5.11 18.25 -5.29
CA ASP A 10 3.88 18.93 -4.92
C ASP A 10 4.17 20.42 -4.82
N GLU A 11 3.76 21.17 -5.84
CA GLU A 11 3.97 22.62 -5.92
C GLU A 11 3.14 23.39 -4.89
N GLU A 12 1.99 22.89 -4.47
CA GLU A 12 1.15 23.54 -3.46
C GLU A 12 1.85 23.54 -2.10
N TYR A 13 2.41 22.39 -1.70
CA TYR A 13 3.10 22.24 -0.43
C TYR A 13 4.61 22.47 -0.50
N GLN A 14 5.14 22.86 -1.67
CA GLN A 14 6.58 23.02 -1.93
C GLN A 14 7.39 21.80 -1.48
N TRP A 15 6.84 20.60 -1.72
CA TRP A 15 7.41 19.34 -1.26
C TRP A 15 7.89 18.50 -2.44
N LYS A 16 9.18 18.19 -2.51
CA LYS A 16 9.81 17.48 -3.62
C LYS A 16 10.48 16.21 -3.14
N LEU A 17 10.11 15.08 -3.72
CA LEU A 17 10.84 13.83 -3.64
C LEU A 17 11.84 13.74 -4.80
N GLU A 18 13.13 13.75 -4.48
CA GLU A 18 14.17 13.41 -5.45
C GLU A 18 13.98 11.96 -5.94
N ALA A 19 14.46 11.70 -7.16
CA ALA A 19 14.58 10.38 -7.75
C ALA A 19 14.98 9.29 -6.75
N VAL A 20 14.03 8.42 -6.44
CA VAL A 20 14.25 7.24 -5.60
C VAL A 20 14.13 5.98 -6.44
N GLU A 21 15.07 5.05 -6.22
CA GLU A 21 15.04 3.71 -6.80
C GLU A 21 14.59 2.69 -5.75
N PHE A 22 13.65 1.82 -6.11
CA PHE A 22 13.11 0.78 -5.25
C PHE A 22 13.65 -0.60 -5.65
N SER A 23 13.94 -1.40 -4.63
CA SER A 23 14.24 -2.81 -4.77
C SER A 23 12.98 -3.59 -5.19
N PRO A 24 13.10 -4.65 -6.00
CA PRO A 24 11.96 -5.33 -6.61
C PRO A 24 11.07 -6.13 -5.64
N ASN A 25 11.56 -6.41 -4.43
CA ASN A 25 10.85 -7.25 -3.46
C ASN A 25 10.51 -6.49 -2.19
N PHE A 26 11.50 -5.97 -1.46
CA PHE A 26 11.27 -5.36 -0.15
C PHE A 26 12.10 -4.08 0.04
N ASN A 27 11.45 -3.05 0.59
CA ASN A 27 12.03 -1.74 0.87
C ASN A 27 11.55 -1.27 2.24
N LEU A 28 12.48 -1.05 3.17
CA LEU A 28 12.20 -0.42 4.47
C LEU A 28 12.63 1.04 4.40
N LEU A 29 11.67 1.95 4.40
CA LEU A 29 11.91 3.39 4.53
C LEU A 29 12.23 3.70 6.01
N VAL A 30 13.45 4.16 6.27
CA VAL A 30 13.94 4.53 7.60
C VAL A 30 14.40 5.99 7.60
N GLY A 31 14.23 6.68 8.72
CA GLY A 31 14.62 8.09 8.84
C GLY A 31 13.96 8.72 10.06
N VAL A 32 14.39 9.92 10.41
CA VAL A 32 13.85 10.67 11.56
C VAL A 32 12.35 10.93 11.44
N SER A 33 11.72 11.26 12.56
CA SER A 33 10.30 11.63 12.54
C SER A 33 10.10 12.89 11.67
N GLY A 34 9.06 12.92 10.84
CA GLY A 34 8.83 14.05 9.93
C GLY A 34 9.72 14.11 8.67
N ALA A 35 10.64 13.16 8.46
CA ALA A 35 11.49 13.09 7.27
C ALA A 35 10.72 12.91 5.93
N GLY A 36 9.43 12.54 5.98
CA GLY A 36 8.58 12.39 4.78
C GLY A 36 8.29 10.95 4.36
N LYS A 37 8.58 9.94 5.21
CA LYS A 37 8.31 8.51 4.96
C LYS A 37 6.85 8.24 4.53
N THR A 38 5.88 8.71 5.33
CA THR A 38 4.44 8.60 5.03
C THR A 38 4.08 9.29 3.72
N ARG A 39 4.61 10.51 3.48
CA ARG A 39 4.38 11.26 2.23
C ARG A 39 4.90 10.54 0.99
N ILE A 40 5.95 9.73 1.10
CA ILE A 40 6.41 8.87 -0.01
C ILE A 40 5.36 7.80 -0.33
N LEU A 41 4.77 7.16 0.68
CA LEU A 41 3.69 6.19 0.46
C LEU A 41 2.44 6.87 -0.13
N GLU A 42 2.09 8.05 0.37
CA GLU A 42 1.00 8.88 -0.18
C GLU A 42 1.26 9.27 -1.63
N ALA A 43 2.48 9.67 -1.99
CA ALA A 43 2.85 9.96 -3.37
C ALA A 43 2.61 8.76 -4.29
N ILE A 44 2.97 7.54 -3.86
CA ILE A 44 2.69 6.31 -4.62
C ILE A 44 1.18 6.04 -4.72
N ARG A 45 0.43 6.21 -3.62
CA ARG A 45 -1.04 6.08 -3.61
C ARG A 45 -1.69 7.08 -4.56
N ASN A 46 -1.19 8.31 -4.61
CA ASN A 46 -1.70 9.36 -5.48
C ASN A 46 -1.57 8.99 -6.95
N LEU A 47 -0.53 8.25 -7.35
CA LEU A 47 -0.42 7.74 -8.72
C LEU A 47 -1.58 6.83 -9.10
N LYS A 48 -2.00 5.93 -8.20
CA LYS A 48 -3.21 5.13 -8.39
C LYS A 48 -4.45 6.01 -8.47
N ALA A 49 -4.57 7.03 -7.61
CA ALA A 49 -5.71 7.95 -7.65
C ALA A 49 -5.78 8.70 -8.99
N ILE A 50 -4.67 9.26 -9.47
CA ILE A 50 -4.58 9.99 -10.75
C ILE A 50 -4.92 9.06 -11.93
N ALA A 51 -4.44 7.81 -11.91
CA ALA A 51 -4.78 6.79 -12.91
C ALA A 51 -6.26 6.36 -12.88
N ASN A 52 -6.98 6.75 -11.83
CA ASN A 52 -8.43 6.57 -11.65
C ASN A 52 -9.21 7.90 -11.75
N GLY A 53 -8.60 8.94 -12.34
CA GLY A 53 -9.27 10.20 -12.63
C GLY A 53 -9.17 11.27 -11.55
N ALA A 54 -8.43 11.04 -10.46
CA ALA A 54 -8.22 12.08 -9.45
C ALA A 54 -7.42 13.26 -10.03
N SER A 55 -7.85 14.47 -9.66
CA SER A 55 -7.22 15.73 -10.02
C SER A 55 -6.54 16.32 -8.80
N LEU A 56 -5.22 16.50 -8.85
CA LEU A 56 -4.42 16.95 -7.70
C LEU A 56 -3.66 18.24 -8.05
N ASN A 57 -3.94 19.31 -7.30
CA ASN A 57 -3.37 20.63 -7.54
C ASN A 57 -1.83 20.62 -7.44
N GLY A 58 -1.14 21.19 -8.43
CA GLY A 58 0.31 21.37 -8.41
C GLY A 58 1.15 20.10 -8.39
N VAL A 59 0.55 18.92 -8.54
CA VAL A 59 1.27 17.65 -8.52
C VAL A 59 1.98 17.40 -9.86
N LYS A 60 3.27 17.07 -9.77
CA LYS A 60 4.11 16.56 -10.85
C LYS A 60 4.67 15.20 -10.45
N TRP A 61 4.62 14.25 -11.37
CA TRP A 61 5.08 12.89 -11.12
C TRP A 61 5.92 12.35 -12.28
N SER A 62 6.78 11.39 -11.96
CA SER A 62 7.47 10.54 -12.92
C SER A 62 7.74 9.19 -12.25
N ILE A 63 7.13 8.14 -12.78
CA ILE A 63 7.27 6.77 -12.29
C ILE A 63 7.75 5.85 -13.41
N SER A 64 8.62 4.91 -13.05
CA SER A 64 8.91 3.74 -13.89
C SER A 64 8.62 2.46 -13.13
N PHE A 65 8.02 1.48 -13.81
CA PHE A 65 7.67 0.20 -13.21
C PHE A 65 7.66 -0.91 -14.25
N SER A 66 7.86 -2.14 -13.79
CA SER A 66 7.68 -3.36 -14.59
C SER A 66 6.32 -3.99 -14.35
N ALA A 67 5.71 -4.48 -15.40
CA ALA A 67 4.40 -5.14 -15.39
C ALA A 67 4.52 -6.65 -15.56
N LYS A 68 3.41 -7.37 -15.34
CA LYS A 68 3.32 -8.84 -15.46
C LYS A 68 3.61 -9.34 -16.88
N ASN A 69 3.35 -8.51 -17.88
CA ASN A 69 3.63 -8.80 -19.28
C ASN A 69 5.13 -8.62 -19.65
N ASN A 70 6.01 -8.41 -18.66
CA ASN A 70 7.44 -8.13 -18.81
C ASN A 70 7.76 -6.83 -19.58
N ASN A 71 6.79 -5.95 -19.80
CA ASN A 71 7.05 -4.63 -20.31
C ASN A 71 7.46 -3.69 -19.17
N ASP A 72 8.33 -2.74 -19.52
CA ASP A 72 8.65 -1.61 -18.68
C ASP A 72 7.81 -0.41 -19.10
N TYR A 73 7.23 0.27 -18.12
CA TYR A 73 6.46 1.48 -18.35
C TYR A 73 7.13 2.66 -17.70
N TYR A 74 7.08 3.79 -18.41
CA TYR A 74 7.45 5.09 -17.88
C TYR A 74 6.27 6.03 -18.06
N TRP A 75 5.78 6.58 -16.94
CA TRP A 75 4.66 7.51 -16.93
C TRP A 75 5.04 8.76 -16.16
N SER A 76 4.87 9.92 -16.78
CA SER A 76 5.10 11.21 -16.13
C SER A 76 4.04 12.22 -16.51
N GLY A 77 3.82 13.18 -15.63
CA GLY A 77 2.87 14.25 -15.89
C GLY A 77 2.97 15.39 -14.88
N LYS A 78 2.22 16.45 -15.16
CA LYS A 78 2.12 17.64 -14.31
C LYS A 78 0.72 18.24 -14.42
N PHE A 79 0.11 18.48 -13.26
CA PHE A 79 -1.07 19.34 -13.14
C PHE A 79 -0.68 20.83 -13.13
N GLU A 80 -1.61 21.69 -13.53
CA GLU A 80 -1.53 23.11 -13.23
C GLU A 80 -1.57 23.34 -11.72
N THR A 81 -1.00 24.47 -11.30
CA THR A 81 -0.98 24.89 -9.90
C THR A 81 -1.85 26.13 -9.79
N LYS A 82 -2.94 26.03 -9.03
CA LYS A 82 -3.82 27.16 -8.68
C LYS A 82 -3.49 27.63 -7.27
N ASP A 83 -3.54 28.95 -7.07
CA ASP A 83 -3.38 29.55 -5.75
C ASP A 83 -4.61 29.25 -4.90
N SER A 84 -4.43 28.52 -3.79
CA SER A 84 -5.47 28.22 -2.80
C SER A 84 -5.87 29.43 -1.94
N SER A 85 -5.41 30.64 -2.28
CA SER A 85 -5.66 31.90 -1.55
C SER A 85 -6.95 32.62 -1.93
N SER A 86 -7.79 32.02 -2.79
CA SER A 86 -9.13 32.57 -3.02
C SER A 86 -9.94 32.44 -1.72
N PRO A 87 -10.60 33.53 -1.25
CA PRO A 87 -11.44 33.47 -0.07
C PRO A 87 -12.45 32.34 -0.23
N ILE A 88 -12.71 31.60 0.84
CA ILE A 88 -13.78 30.62 0.93
C ILE A 88 -15.10 31.37 0.69
N ASP A 89 -15.49 31.54 -0.57
CA ASP A 89 -16.85 31.85 -0.93
C ASP A 89 -17.63 30.58 -0.62
N SER A 90 -18.19 30.58 0.58
CA SER A 90 -19.06 29.56 1.12
C SER A 90 -20.36 29.51 0.32
N GLU A 91 -20.33 29.01 -0.91
CA GLU A 91 -21.55 28.59 -1.64
C GLU A 91 -21.33 27.76 -2.92
N SER A 92 -20.10 27.40 -3.32
CA SER A 92 -19.90 26.43 -4.42
C SER A 92 -19.13 25.19 -3.99
N ASN A 93 -19.84 24.09 -3.76
CA ASN A 93 -19.31 22.71 -3.82
C ASN A 93 -18.91 22.34 -5.26
N GLN A 94 -18.16 23.19 -5.96
CA GLN A 94 -17.52 22.79 -7.20
C GLN A 94 -16.17 22.20 -6.81
N GLU A 95 -16.04 20.88 -6.95
CA GLU A 95 -14.73 20.22 -6.92
C GLU A 95 -13.82 21.00 -7.88
N GLU A 96 -12.79 21.66 -7.34
CA GLU A 96 -11.90 22.49 -8.15
C GLU A 96 -10.95 21.59 -8.94
N TYR A 97 -11.43 21.08 -10.07
CA TYR A 97 -10.61 20.32 -11.00
C TYR A 97 -9.48 21.20 -11.56
N VAL A 98 -8.27 20.64 -11.58
CA VAL A 98 -7.06 21.23 -12.17
C VAL A 98 -6.68 20.49 -13.43
N LYS A 99 -6.26 21.22 -14.47
CA LYS A 99 -5.88 20.63 -15.75
C LYS A 99 -4.52 19.94 -15.66
N ILE A 100 -4.36 18.82 -16.35
CA ILE A 100 -3.05 18.26 -16.67
C ILE A 100 -2.45 19.03 -17.85
N ILE A 101 -1.33 19.71 -17.63
CA ILE A 101 -0.64 20.52 -18.63
C ILE A 101 0.35 19.71 -19.46
N HIS A 102 0.90 18.63 -18.89
CA HIS A 102 1.80 17.72 -19.56
C HIS A 102 1.56 16.29 -19.08
N GLU A 103 1.57 15.33 -20.00
CA GLU A 103 1.56 13.91 -19.68
C GLU A 103 2.31 13.14 -20.75
N THR A 104 3.13 12.17 -20.35
CA THR A 104 3.86 11.30 -21.27
C THR A 104 3.80 9.87 -20.76
N LEU A 105 3.56 8.95 -21.69
CA LEU A 105 3.56 7.53 -21.43
C LEU A 105 4.44 6.83 -22.44
N ARG A 106 5.38 6.02 -21.95
CA ARG A 106 6.23 5.15 -22.75
C ARG A 106 6.06 3.70 -22.33
N CYS A 107 6.06 2.82 -23.32
CA CYS A 107 6.16 1.39 -23.13
C CYS A 107 7.49 0.95 -23.73
N ASN A 108 8.37 0.41 -22.88
CA ASN A 108 9.76 0.15 -23.18
C ASN A 108 10.45 1.43 -23.69
N GLU A 109 10.90 1.47 -24.94
CA GLU A 109 11.51 2.63 -25.57
C GLU A 109 10.51 3.49 -26.38
N ASP A 110 9.33 2.95 -26.65
CA ASP A 110 8.34 3.57 -27.53
C ASP A 110 7.46 4.56 -26.78
N THR A 111 7.30 5.76 -27.34
CA THR A 111 6.37 6.74 -26.80
C THR A 111 4.95 6.48 -27.31
N VAL A 112 4.07 6.09 -26.39
CA VAL A 112 2.68 5.72 -26.68
C VAL A 112 1.78 6.94 -26.61
N ILE A 113 1.98 7.80 -25.60
CA ILE A 113 1.20 9.02 -25.42
C ILE A 113 2.09 10.21 -25.14
N GLN A 114 1.75 11.34 -25.78
CA GLN A 114 2.22 12.66 -25.42
C GLN A 114 1.04 13.61 -25.34
N ARG A 115 0.98 14.35 -24.24
CA ARG A 115 -0.02 15.38 -24.00
C ARG A 115 0.67 16.69 -23.67
N ASN A 116 0.21 17.75 -24.31
CA ASN A 116 0.50 19.12 -23.92
C ASN A 116 -0.83 19.85 -23.64
N GLU A 117 -0.78 21.15 -23.37
CA GLU A 117 -1.98 21.95 -23.04
C GLU A 117 -3.04 21.99 -24.16
N ASN A 118 -2.65 21.75 -25.41
CA ASN A 118 -3.49 21.93 -26.59
C ASN A 118 -3.98 20.62 -27.19
N GLU A 119 -3.20 19.55 -27.09
CA GLU A 119 -3.48 18.29 -27.76
C GLU A 119 -2.92 17.07 -27.04
N ILE A 120 -3.50 15.92 -27.37
CA ILE A 120 -3.03 14.59 -26.99
C ILE A 120 -2.73 13.83 -28.28
N ILE A 121 -1.54 13.26 -28.34
CA ILE A 121 -1.06 12.39 -29.41
C ILE A 121 -0.98 10.98 -28.84
N PHE A 122 -1.72 10.06 -29.44
CA PHE A 122 -1.73 8.63 -29.12
C PHE A 122 -1.21 7.84 -30.33
N ASN A 123 -0.11 7.10 -30.15
CA ASN A 123 0.57 6.36 -31.21
C ASN A 123 0.84 7.21 -32.47
N GLY A 124 1.29 8.44 -32.28
CA GLY A 124 1.58 9.39 -33.37
C GLY A 124 0.36 10.06 -34.01
N VAL A 125 -0.86 9.73 -33.58
CA VAL A 125 -2.10 10.31 -34.11
C VAL A 125 -2.74 11.21 -33.06
N LYS A 126 -3.16 12.41 -33.48
CA LYS A 126 -3.89 13.34 -32.62
C LYS A 126 -5.27 12.77 -32.26
N THR A 127 -5.59 12.73 -30.97
CA THR A 127 -6.91 12.28 -30.49
C THR A 127 -7.98 13.36 -30.73
N PRO A 128 -9.28 13.01 -30.65
CA PRO A 128 -10.34 13.97 -30.43
C PRO A 128 -10.08 14.79 -29.14
N LYS A 129 -10.84 15.88 -28.96
CA LYS A 129 -10.74 16.68 -27.74
C LYS A 129 -11.26 15.87 -26.55
N LEU A 130 -10.34 15.49 -25.65
CA LEU A 130 -10.64 14.77 -24.41
C LEU A 130 -10.64 15.73 -23.21
N SER A 131 -11.11 15.25 -22.06
CA SER A 131 -11.12 16.00 -20.80
C SER A 131 -9.70 16.42 -20.42
N PRO A 132 -9.47 17.69 -20.05
CA PRO A 132 -8.17 18.12 -19.57
C PRO A 132 -7.93 17.82 -18.08
N PHE A 133 -8.92 17.31 -17.35
CA PHE A 133 -8.86 17.18 -15.89
C PHE A 133 -8.48 15.76 -15.42
N GLU A 134 -8.53 14.79 -16.33
CA GLU A 134 -8.23 13.39 -16.05
C GLU A 134 -6.96 12.96 -16.80
N SER A 135 -6.28 11.96 -16.24
CA SER A 135 -5.12 11.34 -16.88
C SER A 135 -5.51 10.60 -18.15
N VAL A 136 -4.59 10.54 -19.12
CA VAL A 136 -4.80 9.73 -20.33
C VAL A 136 -4.97 8.24 -20.03
N ILE A 137 -4.43 7.77 -18.90
CA ILE A 137 -4.63 6.40 -18.43
C ILE A 137 -6.11 6.14 -18.13
N GLU A 138 -6.79 7.06 -17.46
CA GLU A 138 -8.23 6.93 -17.18
C GLU A 138 -9.06 7.12 -18.46
N LEU A 139 -8.74 8.13 -19.26
CA LEU A 139 -9.48 8.48 -20.47
C LEU A 139 -9.45 7.39 -21.54
N LEU A 140 -8.31 6.70 -21.67
CA LEU A 140 -8.06 5.67 -22.68
C LEU A 140 -7.97 4.27 -22.05
N LYS A 141 -8.55 4.05 -20.87
CA LYS A 141 -8.46 2.79 -20.13
C LYS A 141 -8.93 1.54 -20.87
N GLN A 142 -9.70 1.70 -21.94
CA GLN A 142 -10.20 0.59 -22.78
C GLN A 142 -9.27 0.25 -23.95
N GLU A 143 -8.25 1.07 -24.21
CA GLU A 143 -7.26 0.79 -25.26
C GLU A 143 -6.33 -0.34 -24.83
N ASP A 144 -6.05 -1.29 -25.73
CA ASP A 144 -5.28 -2.51 -25.43
C ASP A 144 -3.88 -2.22 -24.84
N ILE A 145 -3.26 -1.11 -25.23
CA ILE A 145 -1.93 -0.71 -24.73
C ILE A 145 -1.99 0.01 -23.38
N ILE A 146 -3.16 0.55 -22.99
CA ILE A 146 -3.37 1.34 -21.78
C ILE A 146 -4.03 0.53 -20.67
N SER A 147 -4.96 -0.36 -20.99
CA SER A 147 -5.64 -1.23 -20.00
C SER A 147 -4.63 -1.94 -19.08
N PRO A 148 -3.52 -2.55 -19.58
CA PRO A 148 -2.53 -3.18 -18.71
C PRO A 148 -1.88 -2.21 -17.73
N ILE A 149 -1.65 -0.96 -18.14
CA ILE A 149 -0.99 0.07 -17.31
C ILE A 149 -1.92 0.48 -16.17
N LYS A 150 -3.21 0.66 -16.47
CA LYS A 150 -4.24 0.93 -15.47
C LYS A 150 -4.34 -0.22 -14.48
N GLU A 151 -4.47 -1.46 -14.97
CA GLU A 151 -4.55 -2.66 -14.13
C GLU A 151 -3.35 -2.81 -13.19
N GLU A 152 -2.14 -2.46 -13.64
CA GLU A 152 -0.94 -2.50 -12.81
C GLU A 152 -0.95 -1.42 -11.73
N LEU A 153 -1.36 -0.19 -12.05
CA LEU A 153 -1.50 0.88 -11.05
C LEU A 153 -2.62 0.59 -10.04
N ASP A 154 -3.68 -0.08 -10.46
CA ASP A 154 -4.76 -0.53 -9.56
C ASP A 154 -4.31 -1.60 -8.57
N ARG A 155 -3.20 -2.31 -8.86
CA ARG A 155 -2.54 -3.26 -7.94
C ARG A 155 -1.66 -2.58 -6.88
N ILE A 156 -1.68 -1.26 -6.75
CA ILE A 156 -1.14 -0.56 -5.59
C ILE A 156 -2.16 -0.68 -4.43
N ILE A 157 -1.71 -1.26 -3.32
CA ILE A 157 -2.51 -1.51 -2.13
C ILE A 157 -1.88 -0.76 -0.96
N LEU A 158 -2.60 0.22 -0.41
CA LEU A 158 -2.24 0.82 0.86
C LEU A 158 -2.89 0.02 1.99
N THR A 159 -2.07 -0.54 2.86
CA THR A 159 -2.49 -1.12 4.13
C THR A 159 -2.29 -0.06 5.19
N ASP A 160 -3.39 0.48 5.67
CA ASP A 160 -3.38 1.49 6.71
C ASP A 160 -3.16 0.82 8.07
N SER A 161 -2.05 1.16 8.74
CA SER A 161 -1.74 0.67 10.08
C SER A 161 -2.64 1.25 11.16
N GLU A 162 -3.24 2.42 10.91
CA GLU A 162 -4.15 3.12 11.81
C GLU A 162 -5.59 2.64 11.68
N GLN A 163 -5.94 1.97 10.57
CA GLN A 163 -7.23 1.30 10.47
C GLN A 163 -7.33 0.30 11.62
N SER A 164 -8.18 0.65 12.60
CA SER A 164 -8.73 -0.32 13.52
C SER A 164 -9.50 -1.29 12.65
N PHE A 165 -8.91 -2.43 12.29
CA PHE A 165 -9.70 -3.47 11.70
C PHE A 165 -10.80 -3.80 12.71
N ASP A 166 -12.04 -3.57 12.30
CA ASP A 166 -13.17 -3.97 13.12
C ASP A 166 -13.07 -5.50 13.29
N LYS A 167 -12.93 -5.93 14.55
CA LYS A 167 -12.90 -7.37 14.89
C LYS A 167 -14.20 -8.09 14.49
N ILE A 168 -15.23 -7.30 14.18
CA ILE A 168 -16.53 -7.71 13.72
C ILE A 168 -16.74 -7.09 12.34
N TRP A 169 -16.95 -7.91 11.32
CA TRP A 169 -17.28 -7.42 9.97
C TRP A 169 -18.49 -8.15 9.41
N ARG A 170 -19.19 -7.53 8.46
CA ARG A 170 -20.35 -8.14 7.82
C ARG A 170 -19.95 -8.98 6.62
N LEU A 171 -20.51 -10.18 6.51
CA LEU A 171 -20.42 -11.01 5.31
C LEU A 171 -21.83 -11.36 4.82
N PRO A 172 -22.41 -10.56 3.91
CA PRO A 172 -23.75 -10.82 3.40
C PRO A 172 -23.87 -12.17 2.73
N ILE A 173 -24.99 -12.87 2.94
CA ILE A 173 -25.23 -14.20 2.33
C ILE A 173 -25.19 -14.11 0.80
N SER A 174 -25.69 -13.02 0.21
CA SER A 174 -25.64 -12.76 -1.23
C SER A 174 -24.20 -12.67 -1.74
N LEU A 175 -23.32 -12.01 -0.99
CA LEU A 175 -21.91 -11.91 -1.31
C LEU A 175 -21.24 -13.28 -1.22
N PHE A 176 -21.50 -14.03 -0.16
CA PHE A 176 -20.98 -15.39 -0.02
C PHE A 176 -21.41 -16.29 -1.19
N LYS A 177 -22.69 -16.28 -1.57
CA LYS A 177 -23.21 -17.04 -2.72
C LYS A 177 -22.52 -16.69 -4.03
N LYS A 178 -22.14 -15.42 -4.23
CA LYS A 178 -21.38 -14.98 -5.42
C LYS A 178 -20.01 -15.67 -5.51
N TYR A 179 -19.39 -15.97 -4.37
CA TYR A 179 -18.04 -16.55 -4.31
C TYR A 179 -17.99 -18.03 -3.91
N GLU A 180 -19.14 -18.69 -3.74
CA GLU A 180 -19.24 -20.06 -3.20
C GLU A 180 -18.41 -21.10 -4.00
N LYS A 181 -18.22 -20.87 -5.29
CA LYS A 181 -17.45 -21.73 -6.21
C LYS A 181 -16.19 -21.06 -6.76
N SER A 182 -15.75 -19.97 -6.13
CA SER A 182 -14.59 -19.21 -6.60
C SER A 182 -13.27 -19.92 -6.32
N SER A 183 -12.32 -19.76 -7.23
CA SER A 183 -10.93 -20.18 -7.02
C SER A 183 -10.21 -19.21 -6.08
N LEU A 184 -9.06 -19.62 -5.53
CA LEU A 184 -8.18 -18.73 -4.75
C LEU A 184 -7.81 -17.47 -5.57
N LEU A 185 -7.46 -17.65 -6.85
CA LEU A 185 -7.11 -16.53 -7.74
C LEU A 185 -8.26 -15.52 -7.85
N THR A 186 -9.49 -16.00 -8.02
CA THR A 186 -10.69 -15.15 -8.09
C THR A 186 -10.89 -14.34 -6.80
N ILE A 187 -10.65 -14.96 -5.63
CA ILE A 187 -10.74 -14.25 -4.34
C ILE A 187 -9.64 -13.19 -4.25
N LYS A 188 -8.40 -13.54 -4.62
CA LYS A 188 -7.24 -12.64 -4.56
C LYS A 188 -7.44 -11.39 -5.42
N GLU A 189 -7.88 -11.56 -6.66
CA GLU A 189 -8.12 -10.49 -7.64
C GLU A 189 -9.39 -9.68 -7.37
N SER A 190 -10.24 -10.07 -6.41
CA SER A 190 -11.42 -9.27 -6.05
C SER A 190 -11.05 -8.01 -5.26
N GLU A 191 -11.87 -6.97 -5.37
CA GLU A 191 -11.75 -5.72 -4.60
C GLU A 191 -12.29 -5.85 -3.15
N LEU A 192 -12.55 -7.07 -2.69
CA LEU A 192 -13.08 -7.29 -1.34
C LEU A 192 -12.07 -6.91 -0.24
N PRO A 193 -12.54 -6.38 0.90
CA PRO A 193 -11.68 -6.21 2.07
C PRO A 193 -11.07 -7.54 2.54
N ILE A 194 -9.85 -7.49 3.08
CA ILE A 194 -9.15 -8.71 3.57
C ILE A 194 -9.96 -9.52 4.58
N PRO A 195 -10.64 -8.93 5.60
CA PRO A 195 -11.46 -9.72 6.53
C PRO A 195 -12.56 -10.52 5.82
N VAL A 196 -13.15 -9.93 4.78
CA VAL A 196 -14.19 -10.57 3.95
C VAL A 196 -13.59 -11.69 3.11
N LYS A 197 -12.44 -11.46 2.45
CA LYS A 197 -11.71 -12.51 1.70
C LYS A 197 -11.37 -13.69 2.60
N LEU A 198 -10.87 -13.41 3.81
CA LEU A 198 -10.49 -14.43 4.78
C LEU A 198 -11.71 -15.26 5.24
N ALA A 199 -12.85 -14.61 5.50
CA ALA A 199 -14.09 -15.30 5.87
C ALA A 199 -14.65 -16.19 4.75
N ILE A 200 -14.58 -15.73 3.50
CA ILE A 200 -14.93 -16.55 2.33
C ILE A 200 -13.98 -17.74 2.24
N LEU A 201 -12.66 -17.51 2.29
CA LEU A 201 -11.63 -18.54 2.21
C LEU A 201 -11.83 -19.65 3.23
N TYR A 202 -12.10 -19.30 4.49
CA TYR A 202 -12.37 -20.25 5.58
C TYR A 202 -13.50 -21.24 5.22
N ARG A 203 -14.54 -20.77 4.53
CA ARG A 203 -15.72 -21.56 4.19
C ARG A 203 -15.55 -22.39 2.92
N ILE A 204 -14.88 -21.86 1.91
CA ILE A 204 -14.84 -22.50 0.57
C ILE A 204 -13.52 -23.18 0.23
N LEU A 205 -12.40 -22.76 0.84
CA LEU A 205 -11.05 -23.25 0.55
C LEU A 205 -10.29 -23.52 1.85
N PRO A 206 -10.72 -24.53 2.65
CA PRO A 206 -10.15 -24.80 3.97
C PRO A 206 -8.65 -25.12 3.93
N ASN A 207 -8.17 -25.78 2.87
CA ASN A 207 -6.74 -26.08 2.72
C ASN A 207 -5.87 -24.83 2.53
N GLU A 208 -6.41 -23.78 1.89
CA GLU A 208 -5.71 -22.50 1.73
C GLU A 208 -5.77 -21.69 3.02
N PHE A 209 -6.93 -21.71 3.71
CA PHE A 209 -7.05 -21.14 5.05
C PHE A 209 -6.07 -21.76 6.05
N GLU A 210 -5.85 -23.07 5.96
CA GLU A 210 -4.91 -23.79 6.82
C GLU A 210 -3.50 -23.19 6.75
N LYS A 211 -3.04 -22.70 5.58
CA LYS A 211 -1.73 -22.07 5.45
C LYS A 211 -1.62 -20.78 6.26
N ILE A 212 -2.65 -19.93 6.19
CA ILE A 212 -2.76 -18.70 6.98
C ILE A 212 -2.79 -19.04 8.47
N LYS A 213 -3.58 -20.05 8.82
CA LYS A 213 -3.72 -20.53 10.20
C LYS A 213 -2.39 -21.02 10.78
N GLN A 214 -1.65 -21.85 10.04
CA GLN A 214 -0.35 -22.36 10.47
C GLN A 214 0.68 -21.24 10.61
N ALA A 215 0.71 -20.29 9.67
CA ALA A 215 1.56 -19.10 9.79
C ALA A 215 1.22 -18.32 11.07
N PHE A 216 -0.06 -18.11 11.38
CA PHE A 216 -0.46 -17.43 12.61
C PHE A 216 -0.06 -18.20 13.89
N ILE A 217 -0.31 -19.52 13.94
CA ILE A 217 0.03 -20.37 15.09
C ILE A 217 1.55 -20.43 15.31
N SER A 218 2.35 -20.38 14.23
CA SER A 218 3.81 -20.32 14.38
C SER A 218 4.30 -19.05 15.08
N ILE A 219 3.56 -17.94 14.95
CA ILE A 219 3.85 -16.68 15.64
C ILE A 219 3.32 -16.72 17.07
N PHE A 220 2.09 -17.20 17.25
CA PHE A 220 1.42 -17.30 18.55
C PHE A 220 1.31 -18.76 18.99
N ASN A 221 2.43 -19.31 19.45
CA ASN A 221 2.59 -20.70 19.87
C ASN A 221 1.73 -21.14 21.09
N HIS A 222 1.02 -20.23 21.75
CA HIS A 222 -0.02 -20.54 22.75
C HIS A 222 -1.41 -20.79 22.11
N VAL A 223 -1.63 -20.34 20.87
CA VAL A 223 -2.83 -20.60 20.08
C VAL A 223 -2.70 -21.98 19.44
N LEU A 224 -3.78 -22.76 19.53
CA LEU A 224 -3.90 -24.11 18.98
C LEU A 224 -4.70 -24.14 17.68
N ASP A 225 -5.71 -23.28 17.56
CA ASP A 225 -6.59 -23.25 16.39
C ASP A 225 -7.29 -21.89 16.23
N ILE A 226 -7.76 -21.61 15.02
CA ILE A 226 -8.45 -20.36 14.65
C ILE A 226 -9.66 -20.71 13.79
N LYS A 227 -10.80 -20.04 14.03
CA LYS A 227 -12.00 -20.18 13.22
C LYS A 227 -12.66 -18.83 12.94
N ILE A 228 -13.41 -18.78 11.85
CA ILE A 228 -14.15 -17.59 11.41
C ILE A 228 -15.62 -17.94 11.28
N GLU A 229 -16.44 -17.40 12.16
CA GLU A 229 -17.84 -17.80 12.28
C GLU A 229 -18.76 -16.58 12.33
N PRO A 230 -20.01 -16.74 11.87
CA PRO A 230 -21.04 -15.76 12.18
C PRO A 230 -21.18 -15.57 13.70
N LEU A 231 -21.42 -14.33 14.11
CA LEU A 231 -21.86 -14.01 15.45
C LEU A 231 -23.24 -14.69 15.67
N LYS A 232 -23.41 -15.41 16.78
CA LYS A 232 -24.66 -16.13 17.06
C LYS A 232 -25.65 -15.18 17.71
N ASP A 233 -26.95 -15.38 17.47
CA ASP A 233 -28.02 -14.54 18.03
C ASP A 233 -28.03 -14.51 19.56
N GLU A 234 -27.59 -15.59 20.22
CA GLU A 234 -27.47 -15.67 21.68
C GLU A 234 -26.41 -14.71 22.27
N ASP A 235 -25.44 -14.28 21.46
CA ASP A 235 -24.38 -13.34 21.84
C ASP A 235 -24.79 -11.87 21.62
N ILE A 236 -25.99 -11.60 21.08
CA ILE A 236 -26.42 -10.28 20.60
C ILE A 236 -27.56 -9.71 21.45
N PRO A 237 -27.42 -8.50 22.04
CA PRO A 237 -28.54 -7.83 22.68
C PRO A 237 -29.69 -7.66 21.68
N ILE A 238 -30.93 -7.96 22.11
CA ILE A 238 -32.14 -7.99 21.24
C ILE A 238 -32.27 -6.71 20.39
N ASN A 239 -31.89 -5.55 20.94
CA ASN A 239 -31.95 -4.24 20.29
C ASN A 239 -30.91 -4.03 19.16
N LEU A 240 -29.95 -4.94 18.99
CA LEU A 240 -28.87 -4.91 17.99
C LEU A 240 -28.93 -6.10 17.02
N SER A 241 -29.89 -7.01 17.16
CA SER A 241 -29.99 -8.22 16.34
C SER A 241 -30.07 -7.90 14.85
N ASP A 242 -30.87 -6.92 14.43
CA ASP A 242 -30.95 -6.53 13.01
C ASP A 242 -29.66 -5.88 12.46
N LEU A 243 -28.87 -5.22 13.32
CA LEU A 243 -27.59 -4.61 12.95
C LEU A 243 -26.45 -5.64 12.82
N LEU A 244 -26.52 -6.71 13.62
CA LEU A 244 -25.46 -7.73 13.73
C LEU A 244 -25.83 -9.06 13.03
N LYS A 245 -26.99 -9.15 12.39
CA LYS A 245 -27.27 -10.18 11.39
C LYS A 245 -26.13 -10.19 10.37
N GLU A 246 -25.57 -11.37 10.12
CA GLU A 246 -24.43 -11.60 9.21
C GLU A 246 -23.07 -11.03 9.67
N ALA A 247 -22.98 -10.56 10.92
CA ALA A 247 -21.70 -10.23 11.54
C ALA A 247 -20.84 -11.49 11.65
N THR A 248 -19.55 -11.36 11.37
CA THR A 248 -18.54 -12.42 11.37
C THR A 248 -17.41 -12.01 12.30
N ILE A 249 -16.91 -12.98 13.07
CA ILE A 249 -15.84 -12.78 14.05
C ILE A 249 -14.77 -13.87 13.94
N VAL A 250 -13.58 -13.55 14.44
CA VAL A 250 -12.51 -14.53 14.67
C VAL A 250 -12.66 -15.10 16.08
N ARG A 251 -12.56 -16.41 16.21
CA ARG A 251 -12.41 -17.10 17.49
C ARG A 251 -11.10 -17.88 17.49
N ILE A 252 -10.42 -17.91 18.62
CA ILE A 252 -9.18 -18.65 18.81
C ILE A 252 -9.32 -19.69 19.92
N LYS A 253 -8.55 -20.77 19.80
CA LYS A 253 -8.43 -21.83 20.79
C LYS A 253 -7.05 -21.76 21.40
N GLU A 254 -6.93 -21.62 22.71
CA GLU A 254 -5.64 -21.48 23.40
C GLU A 254 -5.29 -22.69 24.26
N LYS A 255 -3.99 -22.90 24.49
CA LYS A 255 -3.47 -23.93 25.40
C LYS A 255 -4.00 -23.68 26.82
N GLY A 256 -4.64 -24.70 27.40
CA GLY A 256 -5.17 -24.63 28.77
C GLY A 256 -6.53 -23.94 28.90
N VAL A 257 -7.15 -23.52 27.79
CA VAL A 257 -8.51 -22.96 27.78
C VAL A 257 -9.46 -23.95 27.12
N GLU A 258 -10.51 -24.40 27.83
CA GLU A 258 -11.47 -25.39 27.32
C GLU A 258 -12.42 -24.83 26.26
N ASP A 259 -12.73 -23.55 26.33
CA ASP A 259 -13.64 -22.90 25.39
C ASP A 259 -12.91 -22.16 24.26
N TRP A 260 -13.66 -21.81 23.21
CA TRP A 260 -13.21 -20.89 22.17
C TRP A 260 -13.39 -19.45 22.65
N ILE A 261 -12.33 -18.65 22.58
CA ILE A 261 -12.39 -17.26 23.02
C ILE A 261 -12.60 -16.31 21.83
N GLN A 262 -13.42 -15.28 22.06
CA GLN A 262 -13.70 -14.20 21.10
C GLN A 262 -12.75 -13.01 21.29
N ASN A 263 -12.11 -12.90 22.47
CA ASN A 263 -11.34 -11.73 22.87
C ASN A 263 -9.88 -11.79 22.38
N ILE A 264 -9.70 -11.90 21.06
CA ILE A 264 -8.38 -11.77 20.43
C ILE A 264 -7.82 -10.35 20.68
N SER A 265 -6.54 -10.24 21.08
CA SER A 265 -5.91 -8.93 21.26
C SER A 265 -5.86 -8.16 19.93
N SER A 266 -5.81 -6.82 19.98
CA SER A 266 -5.69 -6.00 18.77
C SER A 266 -4.44 -6.36 17.95
N GLY A 267 -3.32 -6.62 18.62
CA GLY A 267 -2.08 -7.02 17.96
C GLY A 267 -2.18 -8.39 17.30
N MET A 268 -2.79 -9.38 17.95
CA MET A 268 -3.05 -10.68 17.31
C MET A 268 -3.96 -10.53 16.10
N PHE A 269 -5.04 -9.77 16.21
CA PHE A 269 -5.95 -9.55 15.09
C PHE A 269 -5.23 -8.88 13.90
N LYS A 270 -4.44 -7.83 14.16
CA LYS A 270 -3.63 -7.16 13.12
C LYS A 270 -2.61 -8.09 12.49
N THR A 271 -1.91 -8.90 13.28
CA THR A 271 -1.01 -9.94 12.74
C THR A 271 -1.75 -10.91 11.82
N LEU A 272 -2.95 -11.36 12.21
CA LEU A 272 -3.78 -12.21 11.33
C LEU A 272 -4.16 -11.48 10.03
N MET A 273 -4.49 -10.19 10.09
CA MET A 273 -4.79 -9.40 8.90
C MET A 273 -3.57 -9.21 7.99
N TYR A 274 -2.38 -8.95 8.55
CA TYR A 274 -1.16 -8.87 7.75
C TYR A 274 -0.82 -10.21 7.08
N ILE A 275 -0.88 -11.32 7.82
CA ILE A 275 -0.71 -12.65 7.21
C ILE A 275 -1.78 -12.84 6.11
N SER A 276 -3.04 -12.52 6.40
CA SER A 276 -4.11 -12.65 5.41
C SER A 276 -3.85 -11.78 4.17
N GLN A 277 -3.33 -10.56 4.33
CA GLN A 277 -2.92 -9.68 3.24
C GLN A 277 -1.83 -10.35 2.39
N LEU A 278 -0.81 -10.98 2.99
CA LEU A 278 0.23 -11.70 2.25
C LEU A 278 -0.32 -12.82 1.38
N TYR A 279 -1.29 -13.59 1.89
CA TYR A 279 -1.84 -14.74 1.16
C TYR A 279 -2.97 -14.35 0.18
N LEU A 280 -3.72 -13.29 0.48
CA LEU A 280 -4.98 -12.93 -0.20
C LEU A 280 -4.90 -11.67 -1.07
N SER A 281 -3.76 -10.97 -1.11
CA SER A 281 -3.50 -9.92 -2.11
C SER A 281 -3.30 -10.52 -3.49
N PRO A 282 -3.68 -9.83 -4.58
CA PRO A 282 -3.28 -10.22 -5.93
C PRO A 282 -1.78 -10.50 -6.04
N ASP A 283 -1.38 -11.46 -6.89
CA ASP A 283 0.04 -11.65 -7.21
C ASP A 283 0.55 -10.43 -8.02
N ASP A 284 1.85 -10.15 -7.91
CA ASP A 284 2.54 -8.99 -8.50
C ASP A 284 1.83 -7.66 -8.20
N CYS A 285 1.57 -7.41 -6.92
CA CYS A 285 1.05 -6.14 -6.43
C CYS A 285 2.14 -5.34 -5.70
N VAL A 286 1.89 -4.05 -5.49
CA VAL A 286 2.70 -3.20 -4.61
C VAL A 286 1.93 -3.00 -3.32
N ILE A 287 2.49 -3.42 -2.19
CA ILE A 287 1.89 -3.29 -0.87
C ILE A 287 2.65 -2.20 -0.11
N LEU A 288 1.93 -1.14 0.23
CA LEU A 288 2.41 -0.03 1.03
C LEU A 288 1.92 -0.24 2.47
N ILE A 289 2.81 -0.16 3.45
CA ILE A 289 2.44 -0.25 4.87
C ILE A 289 3.12 0.89 5.61
N ASP A 290 2.34 1.84 6.12
CA ASP A 290 2.90 2.86 6.98
C ASP A 290 3.07 2.31 8.40
N GLU A 291 4.06 2.82 9.12
CA GLU A 291 4.41 2.49 10.50
C GLU A 291 4.16 1.02 10.84
N PHE A 292 4.90 0.12 10.21
CA PHE A 292 4.65 -1.32 10.26
C PHE A 292 4.61 -1.90 11.70
N GLU A 293 5.35 -1.32 12.63
CA GLU A 293 5.31 -1.60 14.08
C GLU A 293 3.95 -1.38 14.71
N ASN A 294 3.13 -0.49 14.17
CA ASN A 294 2.01 0.07 14.90
C ASN A 294 1.03 -1.04 15.27
N SER A 295 0.86 -1.19 16.59
CA SER A 295 0.03 -2.22 17.21
C SER A 295 0.45 -3.66 16.95
N LEU A 296 1.62 -3.92 16.36
CA LEU A 296 2.26 -5.24 16.40
C LEU A 296 3.00 -5.42 17.72
N GLY A 297 2.81 -6.57 18.37
CA GLY A 297 3.66 -6.93 19.51
C GLY A 297 5.10 -7.17 19.03
N VAL A 298 6.10 -6.75 19.82
CA VAL A 298 7.52 -6.92 19.50
C VAL A 298 7.87 -8.35 19.10
N ASN A 299 7.25 -9.35 19.74
CA ASN A 299 7.45 -10.77 19.47
C ASN A 299 6.93 -11.24 18.10
N CYS A 300 6.06 -10.46 17.44
CA CYS A 300 5.47 -10.81 16.14
C CYS A 300 6.27 -10.23 14.98
N ILE A 301 6.97 -9.13 15.22
CA ILE A 301 7.64 -8.33 14.21
C ILE A 301 8.59 -9.19 13.37
N ASP A 302 9.42 -10.02 14.02
CA ASP A 302 10.44 -10.80 13.32
C ASP A 302 9.83 -11.81 12.36
N SER A 303 8.81 -12.55 12.85
CA SER A 303 8.14 -13.56 12.04
C SER A 303 7.34 -12.94 10.89
N VAL A 304 6.63 -11.83 11.12
CA VAL A 304 5.90 -11.14 10.04
C VAL A 304 6.86 -10.54 9.03
N THR A 305 7.98 -9.97 9.49
CA THR A 305 9.05 -9.46 8.62
C THR A 305 9.63 -10.57 7.76
N GLU A 306 9.93 -11.74 8.35
CA GLU A 306 10.43 -12.90 7.61
C GLU A 306 9.43 -13.38 6.56
N LEU A 307 8.13 -13.42 6.90
CA LEU A 307 7.08 -13.75 5.94
C LEU A 307 7.02 -12.74 4.78
N ILE A 308 7.15 -11.45 5.06
CA ILE A 308 7.18 -10.38 4.04
C ILE A 308 8.41 -10.50 3.14
N VAL A 309 9.60 -10.62 3.73
CA VAL A 309 10.88 -10.69 2.99
C VAL A 309 10.93 -11.93 2.09
N ASN A 310 10.36 -13.05 2.55
CA ASN A 310 10.28 -14.29 1.76
C ASN A 310 9.16 -14.27 0.70
N HIS A 311 8.27 -13.27 0.71
CA HIS A 311 7.17 -13.16 -0.24
C HIS A 311 7.61 -12.48 -1.55
N GLN A 312 8.26 -13.24 -2.44
CA GLN A 312 8.90 -12.72 -3.66
C GLN A 312 7.94 -12.24 -4.77
N LYS A 313 6.64 -12.56 -4.66
CA LYS A 313 5.65 -12.26 -5.70
C LYS A 313 5.17 -10.81 -5.69
N SER A 314 5.30 -10.10 -4.58
CA SER A 314 4.82 -8.72 -4.45
C SER A 314 5.96 -7.82 -4.01
N GLN A 315 5.86 -6.53 -4.35
CA GLN A 315 6.78 -5.53 -3.87
C GLN A 315 6.22 -4.88 -2.60
N PHE A 316 7.02 -4.83 -1.55
CA PHE A 316 6.69 -4.15 -0.30
C PHE A 316 7.50 -2.88 -0.17
N ILE A 317 6.81 -1.80 0.20
CA ILE A 317 7.41 -0.53 0.57
C ILE A 317 6.78 -0.15 1.90
N ILE A 318 7.55 -0.34 2.97
CA ILE A 318 7.05 -0.15 4.33
C ILE A 318 7.86 0.94 5.03
N THR A 319 7.26 1.61 6.00
CA THR A 319 7.96 2.58 6.85
C THR A 319 8.11 2.03 8.26
N SER A 320 9.17 2.46 8.95
CA SER A 320 9.33 2.22 10.37
C SER A 320 10.16 3.32 11.01
N HIS A 321 9.85 3.63 12.26
CA HIS A 321 10.67 4.43 13.17
C HIS A 321 11.16 3.58 14.36
N HIS A 322 10.67 2.34 14.52
CA HIS A 322 10.98 1.50 15.68
C HIS A 322 12.36 0.83 15.59
N PRO A 323 13.30 1.09 16.52
CA PRO A 323 14.66 0.54 16.50
C PRO A 323 14.74 -0.98 16.33
N TYR A 324 13.84 -1.71 16.98
CA TYR A 324 13.77 -3.17 16.90
C TYR A 324 13.51 -3.68 15.48
N ILE A 325 12.56 -3.09 14.74
CA ILE A 325 12.26 -3.48 13.35
C ILE A 325 13.47 -3.24 12.48
N ILE A 326 14.02 -2.03 12.58
CA ILE A 326 15.15 -1.59 11.77
C ILE A 326 16.32 -2.56 11.99
N ASN A 327 16.69 -2.83 13.25
CA ASN A 327 17.80 -3.70 13.60
C ASN A 327 17.61 -5.17 13.17
N ASN A 328 16.37 -5.65 13.04
CA ASN A 328 16.09 -7.02 12.60
C ASN A 328 16.02 -7.18 11.08
N ILE A 329 15.94 -6.08 10.34
CA ILE A 329 15.97 -6.06 8.88
C ILE A 329 17.41 -5.78 8.41
N SER A 330 17.89 -6.57 7.43
CA SER A 330 19.22 -6.35 6.87
C SER A 330 19.33 -4.95 6.23
N PRO A 331 20.45 -4.22 6.44
CA PRO A 331 20.69 -2.91 5.85
C PRO A 331 20.57 -2.85 4.32
N VAL A 332 20.71 -3.99 3.62
CA VAL A 332 20.51 -4.08 2.15
C VAL A 332 19.11 -3.64 1.72
N TYR A 333 18.13 -3.73 2.62
CA TYR A 333 16.75 -3.34 2.35
C TYR A 333 16.41 -1.91 2.80
N TRP A 334 17.33 -1.22 3.47
CA TRP A 334 17.08 0.11 3.99
C TRP A 334 17.15 1.17 2.89
N LYS A 335 16.14 2.02 2.89
CA LYS A 335 16.01 3.23 2.10
C LYS A 335 15.95 4.39 3.09
N ILE A 336 17.08 5.07 3.27
CA ILE A 336 17.27 6.10 4.27
C ILE A 336 16.73 7.40 3.70
N VAL A 337 15.71 7.92 4.36
CA VAL A 337 14.96 9.10 3.99
C VAL A 337 15.50 10.29 4.79
N THR A 338 16.04 11.28 4.09
CA THR A 338 16.49 12.54 4.67
C THR A 338 15.71 13.70 4.06
N ARG A 339 15.66 14.83 4.78
CA ARG A 339 14.87 15.99 4.38
C ARG A 339 15.61 17.27 4.70
N GLN A 340 15.75 18.13 3.69
CA GLN A 340 16.25 19.49 3.84
C GLN A 340 15.20 20.47 3.30
N GLY A 341 14.50 21.16 4.21
CA GLY A 341 13.36 22.02 3.87
C GLY A 341 12.24 21.26 3.14
N GLY A 342 11.96 21.65 1.89
CA GLY A 342 10.97 20.99 1.03
C GLY A 342 11.51 19.78 0.26
N LEU A 343 12.82 19.57 0.22
CA LEU A 343 13.46 18.50 -0.54
C LEU A 343 13.61 17.25 0.32
N VAL A 344 13.07 16.14 -0.14
CA VAL A 344 13.22 14.79 0.43
C VAL A 344 14.11 13.97 -0.49
N THR A 345 15.14 13.35 0.08
CA THR A 345 16.01 12.43 -0.65
C THR A 345 15.94 11.04 -0.02
N VAL A 346 16.16 10.02 -0.85
CA VAL A 346 16.17 8.64 -0.40
C VAL A 346 17.40 7.94 -0.95
N LYS A 347 18.30 7.50 -0.07
CA LYS A 347 19.53 6.80 -0.45
C LYS A 347 19.57 5.40 0.20
N THR A 348 20.43 4.54 -0.31
CA THR A 348 20.60 3.18 0.23
C THR A 348 21.59 3.18 1.40
N ALA A 349 21.56 2.15 2.25
CA ALA A 349 22.58 1.97 3.28
C ALA A 349 24.02 2.00 2.72
N LYS A 350 24.22 1.44 1.51
CA LYS A 350 25.52 1.43 0.82
C LYS A 350 26.03 2.85 0.50
N TYR A 351 25.15 3.79 0.20
CA TYR A 351 25.52 5.18 -0.09
C TYR A 351 26.20 5.84 1.13
N PHE A 352 25.65 5.60 2.32
CA PHE A 352 26.18 6.12 3.58
C PHE A 352 27.28 5.24 4.21
N HIS A 353 27.79 4.24 3.48
CA HIS A 353 28.79 3.30 3.99
C HIS A 353 28.38 2.54 5.26
N ILE A 354 27.07 2.37 5.48
CA ILE A 354 26.52 1.64 6.62
C ILE A 354 26.92 0.17 6.53
N SER A 355 27.39 -0.39 7.65
CA SER A 355 27.80 -1.78 7.73
C SER A 355 26.65 -2.76 7.43
N GLU A 356 26.95 -3.84 6.71
CA GLU A 356 26.00 -4.94 6.50
C GLU A 356 25.70 -5.73 7.78
N SER A 357 26.58 -5.63 8.79
CA SER A 357 26.34 -6.22 10.11
C SER A 357 25.20 -5.49 10.80
N ARG A 358 24.15 -6.20 11.24
CA ARG A 358 22.94 -5.59 11.83
C ARG A 358 23.25 -4.60 12.96
N GLN A 359 24.00 -5.05 13.98
CA GLN A 359 24.30 -4.23 15.15
C GLN A 359 25.11 -2.98 14.80
N LYS A 360 26.15 -3.15 13.98
CA LYS A 360 26.99 -2.02 13.57
C LYS A 360 26.24 -1.09 12.63
N GLY A 361 25.49 -1.64 11.68
CA GLY A 361 24.70 -0.89 10.72
C GLY A 361 23.62 -0.05 11.40
N PHE A 362 23.01 -0.55 12.48
CA PHE A 362 22.08 0.26 13.27
C PHE A 362 22.77 1.46 13.93
N ILE A 363 23.98 1.28 14.49
CA ILE A 363 24.76 2.39 15.05
C ILE A 363 25.14 3.39 13.94
N ASP A 364 25.63 2.90 12.80
CA ASP A 364 26.00 3.73 11.66
C ASP A 364 24.77 4.55 11.17
N LEU A 365 23.58 3.94 11.15
CA LEU A 365 22.33 4.63 10.81
C LEU A 365 22.00 5.75 11.80
N ILE A 366 22.11 5.52 13.12
CA ILE A 366 21.84 6.56 14.10
C ILE A 366 22.77 7.76 13.92
N ASN A 367 24.06 7.52 13.64
CA ASN A 367 25.01 8.60 13.38
C ASN A 367 24.61 9.39 12.13
N VAL A 368 24.28 8.70 11.02
CA VAL A 368 23.81 9.35 9.79
C VAL A 368 22.58 10.22 10.04
N LEU A 369 21.63 9.74 10.84
CA LEU A 369 20.41 10.49 11.15
C LEU A 369 20.67 11.69 12.07
N GLN A 370 21.65 11.60 12.97
CA GLN A 370 22.06 12.71 13.84
C GLN A 370 22.78 13.81 13.06
N ASP A 371 23.74 13.43 12.20
CA ASP A 371 24.48 14.39 11.38
C ASP A 371 23.53 15.19 10.46
N GLU A 372 22.51 14.54 9.90
CA GLU A 372 21.50 15.20 9.04
C GLU A 372 20.51 16.08 9.82
N ASP A 373 20.22 15.75 11.08
CA ASP A 373 19.38 16.61 11.95
C ASP A 373 20.14 17.89 12.31
N GLU A 374 21.44 17.80 12.63
CA GLU A 374 22.30 18.97 12.94
C GLU A 374 22.44 19.91 11.74
N ASP A 375 22.66 19.39 10.53
CA ASP A 375 22.74 20.18 9.30
C ASP A 375 21.41 20.87 8.90
N SER A 376 20.28 20.48 9.52
CA SER A 376 18.95 21.04 9.23
C SER A 376 18.54 22.20 10.14
N GLU A 377 19.26 22.39 11.26
CA GLU A 377 19.02 23.47 12.23
C GLU A 377 19.83 24.76 11.93
N ASP A 378 20.83 24.69 11.05
CA ASP A 378 21.64 25.80 10.52
C ASP A 378 21.11 26.35 9.18
#